data_AF-A0A9D4TGV7-F1
#
_entry.id   AF-A0A9D4TGV7-F1
#
_cell.length_a   1.000
_cell.length_b   1.000
_cell.length_c   1.000
_cell.angle_alpha   90.00
_cell.angle_beta   90.00
_cell.angle_gamma   90.00
#
_symmetry.space_group_name_H-M   'P 1'
#
loop_
_entity.id
_entity.type
_entity.pdbx_description
1 polymer ?
#
loop_
_entity_poly.entity_id
_entity_poly.type
_entity_poly.pdbx_seq_one_letter_code
_entity_poly.pdbx_strand_id
1 'polypeptide(L)'
;MANLALCTVAMQARADCRAPLNRGMGRSTRATHLSSRNVAQRVFWGKKKEEPAPQAAAPFTDVAEAAPAAAASAPAPAPAAAAAPAPSPAAAAAESNGSQVIEAGEKMIIVEPNGTIIIGGPAAMARAQADAEAVSEEVELDYLAARANGVQKHFGSAMGADDFMQRVEMALFAFGFTGDNSIAMVNLCRDEVTLTLKHRIEDVYGSAFSTNGLGGALTCGVTGMGAGFSHSPLCSSNKERYVFFSFPHISINSKGEVGPMSRPGRPGQSCACGALIKATNEIKSEGLTCNCKIPGVHDALDPEMSILKQRIARRLRHEGYNDNSVKDLTLVDVTKVAERTISDDLEFLISKTVNTDKADYAVITGVQIHNWAYNFEDASPNMEFVAPTSAYVVVNGVKSHIDLTAMPPMTPRQMRLVAGPADVCNQGGQTMLREEEAPYAFDSKDARRAQKDRLQRYLALMKEENLDPSGSGDAPNWQSKIVKGTPERCATADNSTVIDSSFREDAELRKVWELLEQKYKMPAKQA
;
A
#
# COMPACT_ATOMS: atom_id res chain seq x y z
N MET A 1 60.21 -0.06 -5.21
CA MET A 1 60.90 1.06 -5.88
C MET A 1 60.31 1.24 -7.26
N ALA A 2 59.97 2.50 -7.57
CA ALA A 2 59.57 3.12 -8.85
C ALA A 2 58.26 2.60 -9.51
N ASN A 3 57.13 3.34 -9.43
CA ASN A 3 56.74 4.59 -10.13
C ASN A 3 56.56 4.42 -11.65
N LEU A 4 55.61 5.02 -12.38
CA LEU A 4 54.41 5.87 -12.17
C LEU A 4 54.00 6.26 -13.61
N ALA A 5 52.71 6.25 -14.00
CA ALA A 5 52.17 7.16 -15.05
C ALA A 5 50.65 6.96 -15.25
N LEU A 6 49.88 7.87 -14.65
CA LEU A 6 48.53 8.24 -15.07
C LEU A 6 48.60 9.08 -16.35
N CYS A 7 47.67 8.88 -17.28
CA CYS A 7 47.37 9.84 -18.35
C CYS A 7 45.86 10.06 -18.46
N THR A 8 45.42 11.17 -17.90
CA THR A 8 44.17 11.88 -18.19
C THR A 8 44.28 12.60 -19.54
N VAL A 9 43.24 12.53 -20.38
CA VAL A 9 43.03 13.48 -21.49
C VAL A 9 41.62 14.06 -21.39
N ALA A 10 41.58 15.36 -21.14
CA ALA A 10 40.42 16.21 -21.27
C ALA A 10 40.37 16.80 -22.70
N MET A 11 39.18 16.93 -23.28
CA MET A 11 38.94 17.80 -24.44
C MET A 11 37.66 18.63 -24.23
N GLN A 12 37.87 19.92 -23.98
CA GLN A 12 37.02 21.07 -24.34
C GLN A 12 37.72 21.72 -25.56
N ALA A 13 37.13 22.42 -26.52
CA ALA A 13 35.78 22.84 -26.90
C ALA A 13 35.91 23.46 -28.32
N ARG A 14 34.82 23.62 -29.09
CA ARG A 14 34.31 24.93 -29.57
C ARG A 14 33.22 24.81 -30.65
N ALA A 15 32.38 25.84 -30.60
CA ALA A 15 31.16 26.12 -31.33
C ALA A 15 31.39 26.63 -32.77
N ASP A 16 30.40 26.44 -33.64
CA ASP A 16 29.58 27.51 -34.23
C ASP A 16 28.79 26.97 -35.45
N CYS A 17 27.49 27.21 -35.51
CA CYS A 17 26.79 27.78 -36.68
C CYS A 17 25.28 27.93 -36.43
N ARG A 18 24.78 29.14 -36.70
CA ARG A 18 23.40 29.65 -36.53
C ARG A 18 22.47 29.22 -37.68
N ALA A 19 21.22 28.92 -37.30
CA ALA A 19 19.87 29.31 -37.78
C ALA A 19 19.61 29.70 -39.27
N PRO A 20 18.36 29.56 -39.78
CA PRO A 20 17.32 30.55 -39.45
C PRO A 20 15.89 30.03 -39.19
N LEU A 21 15.15 30.90 -38.49
CA LEU A 21 13.71 30.90 -38.21
C LEU A 21 12.86 31.12 -39.48
N ASN A 22 11.61 30.65 -39.46
CA ASN A 22 10.53 31.32 -40.18
C ASN A 22 9.24 31.38 -39.34
N ARG A 23 8.68 32.60 -39.27
CA ARG A 23 7.42 33.00 -38.61
C ARG A 23 6.25 32.81 -39.57
N GLY A 24 5.07 32.51 -39.02
CA GLY A 24 3.78 32.68 -39.70
C GLY A 24 2.65 32.88 -38.68
N MET A 25 2.11 34.11 -38.64
CA MET A 25 1.01 34.58 -37.79
C MET A 25 -0.36 34.08 -38.26
N GLY A 26 -1.32 33.93 -37.34
CA GLY A 26 -2.75 33.79 -37.66
C GLY A 26 -3.64 33.90 -36.43
N ARG A 27 -4.43 34.97 -36.36
CA ARG A 27 -5.26 35.44 -35.23
C ARG A 27 -6.59 34.67 -35.06
N SER A 28 -7.04 34.63 -33.79
CA SER A 28 -8.41 34.90 -33.27
C SER A 28 -9.61 34.11 -33.79
N THR A 29 -10.34 33.46 -32.88
CA THR A 29 -11.70 33.89 -32.48
C THR A 29 -12.16 33.18 -31.20
N ARG A 30 -12.92 33.95 -30.42
CA ARG A 30 -13.54 33.63 -29.13
C ARG A 30 -14.97 33.17 -29.42
N ALA A 31 -15.41 32.05 -28.86
CA ALA A 31 -16.84 31.73 -28.77
C ALA A 31 -17.13 30.97 -27.46
N THR A 32 -17.95 31.62 -26.65
CA THR A 32 -18.70 31.15 -25.49
C THR A 32 -19.75 30.11 -25.90
N HIS A 33 -19.99 29.05 -25.11
CA HIS A 33 -21.33 28.80 -24.54
C HIS A 33 -21.37 27.66 -23.52
N LEU A 34 -22.33 27.84 -22.61
CA LEU A 34 -22.68 27.09 -21.41
C LEU A 34 -23.30 25.70 -21.64
N SER A 35 -23.14 24.88 -20.60
CA SER A 35 -24.06 23.89 -20.00
C SER A 35 -24.94 23.00 -20.90
N SER A 36 -24.86 21.69 -20.63
CA SER A 36 -26.05 20.94 -20.22
C SER A 36 -25.63 19.72 -19.37
N ARG A 37 -26.05 19.75 -18.11
CA ARG A 37 -26.14 18.60 -17.21
C ARG A 37 -27.40 17.80 -17.59
N ASN A 38 -27.34 16.50 -17.30
CA ASN A 38 -28.44 15.55 -17.09
C ASN A 38 -29.17 15.05 -18.35
N VAL A 39 -28.78 13.85 -18.82
CA VAL A 39 -29.70 12.70 -18.97
C VAL A 39 -28.86 11.41 -18.83
N ALA A 40 -29.44 10.39 -18.17
CA ALA A 40 -29.03 8.98 -18.13
C ALA A 40 -28.10 8.51 -16.99
N GLN A 41 -28.57 8.61 -15.74
CA GLN A 41 -28.20 7.66 -14.68
C GLN A 41 -29.40 7.43 -13.76
N ARG A 42 -30.32 6.52 -14.13
CA ARG A 42 -31.30 5.90 -13.23
C ARG A 42 -31.85 4.60 -13.85
N VAL A 43 -31.08 3.51 -13.82
CA VAL A 43 -31.61 2.14 -13.74
C VAL A 43 -30.55 1.26 -13.06
N PHE A 44 -30.40 1.40 -11.75
CA PHE A 44 -29.76 0.39 -10.89
C PHE A 44 -30.29 0.70 -9.49
N TRP A 45 -30.75 -0.32 -8.76
CA TRP A 45 -31.42 -0.26 -7.44
C TRP A 45 -32.94 -0.10 -7.46
N GLY A 46 -33.62 -1.24 -7.39
CA GLY A 46 -35.03 -1.34 -7.04
C GLY A 46 -35.26 -1.28 -5.53
N LYS A 47 -36.38 -0.61 -5.18
CA LYS A 47 -37.24 -0.73 -3.99
C LYS A 47 -36.63 -0.44 -2.61
N LYS A 48 -36.72 0.84 -2.24
CA LYS A 48 -36.75 1.34 -0.85
C LYS A 48 -38.19 1.19 -0.32
N LYS A 49 -38.35 0.67 0.91
CA LYS A 49 -39.63 0.57 1.63
C LYS A 49 -39.84 1.89 2.40
N GLU A 50 -41.00 2.53 2.24
CA GLU A 50 -41.34 3.81 2.86
C GLU A 50 -41.77 3.71 4.33
N GLU A 51 -41.68 4.87 4.98
CA GLU A 51 -41.64 5.31 6.38
C GLU A 51 -42.87 4.97 7.28
N PRO A 52 -42.87 5.40 8.57
CA PRO A 52 -43.37 6.77 8.85
C PRO A 52 -42.59 7.56 9.93
N ALA A 53 -42.42 8.86 9.70
CA ALA A 53 -42.41 9.92 10.72
C ALA A 53 -43.78 10.63 10.65
N PRO A 54 -44.34 11.30 11.70
CA PRO A 54 -43.68 12.41 12.41
C PRO A 54 -44.09 12.63 13.89
N GLN A 55 -43.40 13.55 14.59
CA GLN A 55 -44.06 14.40 15.59
C GLN A 55 -43.35 15.76 15.69
N ALA A 56 -44.12 16.81 15.40
CA ALA A 56 -43.75 18.21 15.46
C ALA A 56 -44.21 18.84 16.78
N ALA A 57 -43.39 19.74 17.32
CA ALA A 57 -43.76 20.67 18.37
C ALA A 57 -44.27 21.99 17.77
N ALA A 58 -45.18 22.65 18.46
CA ALA A 58 -45.68 24.00 18.19
C ALA A 58 -45.96 24.70 19.53
N PRO A 59 -46.33 26.00 19.55
CA PRO A 59 -45.64 27.18 19.04
C PRO A 59 -45.54 28.27 20.16
N PHE A 60 -44.95 29.45 19.91
CA PHE A 60 -45.49 30.76 20.31
C PHE A 60 -44.63 31.92 19.76
N THR A 61 -45.22 33.10 19.74
CA THR A 61 -45.18 34.19 18.75
C THR A 61 -44.12 35.30 18.95
N ASP A 62 -43.94 36.07 17.86
CA ASP A 62 -43.43 37.45 17.70
C ASP A 62 -43.62 38.38 18.92
N VAL A 63 -42.82 39.43 19.18
CA VAL A 63 -42.72 40.70 18.41
C VAL A 63 -41.39 41.43 18.64
N ALA A 64 -40.93 42.12 17.59
CA ALA A 64 -39.78 43.04 17.50
C ALA A 64 -39.91 44.34 18.32
N GLU A 65 -38.80 45.04 18.58
CA GLU A 65 -38.44 46.32 17.90
C GLU A 65 -37.40 47.18 18.70
N ALA A 66 -36.36 47.60 17.96
CA ALA A 66 -35.48 48.80 18.01
C ALA A 66 -34.82 49.34 19.31
N ALA A 67 -33.51 49.62 19.18
CA ALA A 67 -32.65 50.52 19.98
C ALA A 67 -32.74 51.99 19.44
N PRO A 68 -31.91 53.03 19.82
CA PRO A 68 -30.83 53.16 20.83
C PRO A 68 -30.72 54.55 21.57
N ALA A 69 -29.60 54.77 22.30
CA ALA A 69 -28.92 56.05 22.67
C ALA A 69 -29.52 56.95 23.78
N ALA A 70 -28.82 57.79 24.59
CA ALA A 70 -27.42 58.06 24.95
C ALA A 70 -27.40 59.11 26.12
N ALA A 71 -26.25 59.24 26.80
CA ALA A 71 -25.66 60.46 27.41
C ALA A 71 -26.05 61.01 28.83
N ALA A 72 -25.02 61.00 29.71
CA ALA A 72 -24.40 62.13 30.43
C ALA A 72 -24.88 62.66 31.82
N SER A 73 -23.85 62.81 32.69
CA SER A 73 -23.55 63.88 33.68
C SER A 73 -23.76 63.63 35.20
N ALA A 74 -22.72 64.03 35.97
CA ALA A 74 -22.49 63.94 37.43
C ALA A 74 -23.09 65.15 38.21
N PRO A 75 -22.99 65.33 39.56
CA PRO A 75 -21.74 65.45 40.37
C PRO A 75 -21.77 64.88 41.83
N ALA A 76 -20.64 65.02 42.53
CA ALA A 76 -20.25 64.47 43.87
C ALA A 76 -20.93 65.10 45.11
N PRO A 77 -20.68 64.58 46.35
CA PRO A 77 -19.57 65.10 47.17
C PRO A 77 -18.81 64.07 48.06
N ALA A 78 -17.59 64.45 48.49
CA ALA A 78 -16.75 63.81 49.54
C ALA A 78 -17.21 64.26 50.97
N PRO A 79 -16.72 63.77 52.14
CA PRO A 79 -15.35 63.31 52.45
C PRO A 79 -15.19 62.15 53.49
N ALA A 80 -13.95 61.67 53.65
CA ALA A 80 -13.20 61.53 54.93
C ALA A 80 -12.21 60.36 54.90
N ALA A 81 -10.95 60.68 55.20
CA ALA A 81 -9.82 59.75 55.24
C ALA A 81 -9.80 58.93 56.53
N ALA A 82 -9.50 57.63 56.41
CA ALA A 82 -9.02 56.79 57.51
C ALA A 82 -7.97 55.80 56.98
N ALA A 83 -6.96 55.57 57.82
CA ALA A 83 -5.64 55.05 57.50
C ALA A 83 -5.59 53.59 56.99
N ALA A 84 -4.52 53.30 56.25
CA ALA A 84 -4.20 52.00 55.67
C ALA A 84 -3.79 50.95 56.73
N PRO A 85 -4.17 49.67 56.53
CA PRO A 85 -3.38 48.52 56.95
C PRO A 85 -2.61 47.96 55.73
N ALA A 86 -1.32 47.68 55.92
CA ALA A 86 -0.46 47.06 54.91
C ALA A 86 -0.87 45.60 54.65
N PRO A 87 -0.86 45.12 53.39
CA PRO A 87 -0.83 43.70 53.09
C PRO A 87 0.60 43.19 52.83
N SER A 88 0.85 42.01 53.39
CA SER A 88 1.97 41.06 53.31
C SER A 88 2.64 40.87 51.93
N PRO A 89 3.89 40.33 51.91
CA PRO A 89 4.76 40.39 50.75
C PRO A 89 4.23 39.61 49.55
N ALA A 90 4.46 40.17 48.36
CA ALA A 90 4.20 39.54 47.08
C ALA A 90 4.80 38.13 47.02
N ALA A 91 3.99 37.15 46.63
CA ALA A 91 4.49 35.84 46.21
C ALA A 91 5.48 36.05 45.06
N ALA A 92 6.71 35.58 45.23
CA ALA A 92 7.74 35.70 44.22
C ALA A 92 7.40 34.76 43.05
N ALA A 93 6.99 35.33 41.92
CA ALA A 93 6.93 34.58 40.68
C ALA A 93 8.38 34.31 40.23
N ALA A 94 8.80 33.04 40.27
CA ALA A 94 10.07 32.62 39.70
C ALA A 94 9.82 32.14 38.26
N GLU A 95 10.45 32.80 37.28
CA GLU A 95 10.46 32.34 35.91
C GLU A 95 11.58 31.29 35.73
N SER A 96 11.21 30.06 35.41
CA SER A 96 12.14 29.07 34.87
C SER A 96 11.50 28.42 33.63
N ASN A 97 12.24 28.36 32.52
CA ASN A 97 11.81 27.77 31.26
C ASN A 97 10.49 28.31 30.66
N GLY A 98 10.16 29.59 30.88
CA GLY A 98 9.01 30.26 30.26
C GLY A 98 7.64 29.84 30.79
N SER A 99 7.61 29.07 31.88
CA SER A 99 6.36 28.72 32.58
C SER A 99 6.13 29.68 33.75
N GLN A 100 4.89 30.11 33.96
CA GLN A 100 4.53 30.89 35.15
C GLN A 100 4.25 29.92 36.30
N VAL A 101 5.04 30.05 37.37
CA VAL A 101 4.86 29.28 38.60
C VAL A 101 4.22 30.19 39.64
N ILE A 102 3.02 29.83 40.07
CA ILE A 102 2.30 30.51 41.15
C ILE A 102 2.32 29.58 42.37
N GLU A 103 3.04 29.99 43.41
CA GLU A 103 3.02 29.31 44.71
C GLU A 103 1.77 29.71 45.49
N ALA A 104 0.89 28.74 45.76
CA ALA A 104 -0.33 28.91 46.53
C ALA A 104 -0.38 27.91 47.69
N GLY A 105 0.45 28.14 48.72
CA GLY A 105 0.55 27.25 49.88
C GLY A 105 1.24 25.92 49.54
N GLU A 106 0.66 24.78 49.94
CA GLU A 106 1.20 23.44 49.64
C GLU A 106 0.99 22.98 48.18
N LYS A 107 0.42 23.84 47.33
CA LYS A 107 0.12 23.55 45.93
C LYS A 107 0.84 24.54 45.03
N MET A 108 1.51 24.02 44.01
CA MET A 108 2.02 24.83 42.92
C MET A 108 1.03 24.80 41.76
N ILE A 109 0.80 25.97 41.17
CA ILE A 109 0.04 26.12 39.92
C ILE A 109 1.07 26.52 38.87
N ILE A 110 1.36 25.59 37.95
CA ILE A 110 2.20 25.89 36.80
C ILE A 110 1.29 26.11 35.60
N VAL A 111 1.41 27.29 35.01
CA VAL A 111 0.80 27.62 33.72
C VAL A 111 1.89 27.47 32.66
N GLU A 112 1.79 26.41 31.88
CA GLU A 112 2.68 26.16 30.75
C GLU A 112 2.40 27.14 29.59
N PRO A 113 3.37 27.40 28.70
CA PRO A 113 3.19 28.27 27.52
C PRO A 113 2.07 27.81 26.56
N ASN A 114 1.62 26.56 26.66
CA ASN A 114 0.53 25.98 25.86
C ASN A 114 -0.87 26.17 26.50
N GLY A 115 -0.97 26.85 27.64
CA GLY A 115 -2.23 27.08 28.37
C GLY A 115 -2.65 25.94 29.32
N THR A 116 -1.83 24.90 29.47
CA THR A 116 -2.09 23.80 30.41
C THR A 116 -1.85 24.27 31.83
N ILE A 117 -2.82 24.02 32.71
CA ILE A 117 -2.76 24.36 34.14
C ILE A 117 -2.54 23.07 34.92
N ILE A 118 -1.36 22.92 35.54
CA ILE A 118 -1.04 21.79 36.41
C ILE A 118 -1.18 22.24 37.86
N ILE A 119 -2.04 21.59 38.63
CA ILE A 119 -2.30 21.89 40.05
C ILE A 119 -1.92 20.67 40.90
N GLY A 120 -0.83 20.79 41.66
CA GLY A 120 -0.35 19.69 42.51
C GLY A 120 0.83 20.08 43.40
N GLY A 121 1.15 19.22 44.38
CA GLY A 121 2.39 19.35 45.16
C GLY A 121 3.62 18.87 44.37
N PRO A 122 4.85 19.17 44.81
CA PRO A 122 6.10 18.86 44.08
C PRO A 122 6.22 17.38 43.67
N ALA A 123 5.76 16.46 44.52
CA ALA A 123 5.78 15.02 44.24
C ALA A 123 4.75 14.59 43.19
N ALA A 124 3.56 15.22 43.14
CA ALA A 124 2.55 14.94 42.12
C ALA A 124 2.97 15.51 40.76
N MET A 125 3.65 16.65 40.78
CA MET A 125 4.23 17.27 39.58
C MET A 125 5.41 16.47 39.03
N ALA A 126 6.35 16.03 39.88
CA ALA A 126 7.44 15.15 39.46
C ALA A 126 6.92 13.83 38.87
N ARG A 127 5.80 13.31 39.39
CA ARG A 127 5.14 12.12 38.85
C ARG A 127 4.47 12.39 37.51
N ALA A 128 3.70 13.47 37.37
CA ALA A 128 3.07 13.86 36.11
C ALA A 128 4.10 14.21 35.03
N GLN A 129 5.22 14.80 35.41
CA GLN A 129 6.32 15.16 34.52
C GLN A 129 7.14 13.93 34.12
N ALA A 130 7.37 13.00 35.05
CA ALA A 130 7.95 11.68 34.75
C ALA A 130 7.02 10.81 33.88
N ASP A 131 5.72 10.80 34.15
CA ASP A 131 4.71 10.07 33.36
C ASP A 131 4.55 10.69 31.95
N ALA A 132 4.78 12.00 31.81
CA ALA A 132 4.76 12.71 30.52
C ALA A 132 6.10 12.69 29.76
N GLU A 133 7.22 12.47 30.45
CA GLU A 133 8.55 12.17 29.87
C GLU A 133 8.71 10.68 29.52
N ALA A 134 7.93 9.79 30.13
CA ALA A 134 7.92 8.35 29.88
C ALA A 134 7.04 7.91 28.69
N VAL A 135 6.66 8.83 27.79
CA VAL A 135 6.14 8.43 26.48
C VAL A 135 7.34 8.00 25.63
N SER A 136 7.75 6.76 25.87
CA SER A 136 8.91 6.11 25.26
C SER A 136 8.73 5.97 23.75
N GLU A 137 9.82 6.08 22.97
CA GLU A 137 9.85 5.73 21.54
C GLU A 137 9.33 4.30 21.27
N GLU A 138 9.32 3.45 22.31
CA GLU A 138 8.73 2.12 22.31
C GLU A 138 7.25 2.12 21.90
N VAL A 139 6.49 3.17 22.19
CA VAL A 139 5.06 3.25 21.84
C VAL A 139 4.83 3.18 20.31
N GLU A 140 5.65 3.90 19.55
CA GLU A 140 5.56 3.87 18.08
C GLU A 140 5.94 2.49 17.55
N LEU A 141 7.01 1.90 18.11
CA LEU A 141 7.43 0.55 17.74
C LEU A 141 6.37 -0.49 18.08
N ASP A 142 5.75 -0.42 19.25
CA ASP A 142 4.70 -1.33 19.72
C ASP A 142 3.47 -1.25 18.81
N TYR A 143 3.05 -0.03 18.45
CA TYR A 143 1.92 0.17 17.55
C TYR A 143 2.20 -0.41 16.15
N LEU A 144 3.36 -0.10 15.56
CA LEU A 144 3.74 -0.61 14.24
C LEU A 144 3.92 -2.14 14.26
N ALA A 145 4.50 -2.69 15.34
CA ALA A 145 4.65 -4.13 15.53
C ALA A 145 3.28 -4.81 15.66
N ALA A 146 2.35 -4.25 16.43
CA ALA A 146 1.01 -4.80 16.58
C ALA A 146 0.24 -4.80 15.25
N ARG A 147 0.36 -3.73 14.44
CA ARG A 147 -0.19 -3.67 13.09
C ARG A 147 0.43 -4.72 12.16
N ALA A 148 1.75 -4.87 12.17
CA ALA A 148 2.46 -5.90 11.42
C ALA A 148 2.03 -7.32 11.82
N ASN A 149 1.89 -7.58 13.13
CA ASN A 149 1.37 -8.84 13.66
C ASN A 149 -0.06 -9.11 13.16
N GLY A 150 -0.91 -8.07 13.08
CA GLY A 150 -2.24 -8.15 12.49
C GLY A 150 -2.22 -8.67 11.04
N VAL A 151 -1.30 -8.16 10.23
CA VAL A 151 -1.08 -8.66 8.85
C VAL A 151 -0.56 -10.10 8.85
N GLN A 152 0.41 -10.41 9.72
CA GLN A 152 1.06 -11.72 9.79
C GLN A 152 0.12 -12.84 10.26
N LYS A 153 -0.93 -12.53 11.02
CA LYS A 153 -2.02 -13.49 11.34
C LYS A 153 -2.65 -14.08 10.08
N HIS A 154 -2.76 -13.30 9.01
CA HIS A 154 -3.30 -13.76 7.73
C HIS A 154 -2.19 -14.29 6.79
N PHE A 155 -1.02 -13.66 6.82
CA PHE A 155 0.11 -13.93 5.93
C PHE A 155 1.42 -14.03 6.70
N GLY A 156 1.78 -15.23 7.19
CA GLY A 156 2.93 -15.41 8.07
C GLY A 156 4.31 -15.03 7.49
N SER A 157 4.45 -14.96 6.16
CA SER A 157 5.66 -14.48 5.49
C SER A 157 5.70 -12.96 5.25
N ALA A 158 4.64 -12.22 5.63
CA ALA A 158 4.54 -10.80 5.37
C ALA A 158 5.67 -10.00 6.04
N MET A 159 6.34 -9.19 5.23
CA MET A 159 7.35 -8.22 5.64
C MET A 159 7.03 -6.87 5.00
N GLY A 160 7.57 -5.78 5.56
CA GLY A 160 7.38 -4.44 4.99
C GLY A 160 7.90 -4.39 3.55
N ALA A 161 7.26 -3.63 2.67
CA ALA A 161 7.60 -3.60 1.24
C ALA A 161 9.07 -3.18 0.98
N ASP A 162 9.62 -2.30 1.82
CA ASP A 162 11.02 -1.87 1.75
C ASP A 162 11.99 -2.99 2.21
N ASP A 163 11.67 -3.70 3.29
CA ASP A 163 12.44 -4.89 3.74
C ASP A 163 12.41 -5.99 2.68
N PHE A 164 11.24 -6.23 2.08
CA PHE A 164 11.07 -7.14 0.96
C PHE A 164 12.00 -6.79 -0.21
N MET A 165 11.98 -5.54 -0.69
CA MET A 165 12.79 -5.13 -1.83
C MET A 165 14.29 -5.20 -1.55
N GLN A 166 14.72 -4.81 -0.35
CA GLN A 166 16.12 -4.94 0.06
C GLN A 166 16.59 -6.39 0.04
N ARG A 167 15.79 -7.31 0.59
CA ARG A 167 16.11 -8.75 0.58
C ARG A 167 16.15 -9.33 -0.83
N VAL A 168 15.23 -8.90 -1.70
CA VAL A 168 15.23 -9.29 -3.12
C VAL A 168 16.50 -8.80 -3.81
N GLU A 169 16.85 -7.53 -3.68
CA GLU A 169 18.05 -6.96 -4.28
C GLU A 169 19.31 -7.69 -3.80
N MET A 170 19.46 -7.87 -2.48
CA MET A 170 20.60 -8.59 -1.91
C MET A 170 20.70 -10.03 -2.41
N ALA A 171 19.57 -10.74 -2.46
CA ALA A 171 19.54 -12.13 -2.91
C ALA A 171 19.88 -12.24 -4.40
N LEU A 172 19.30 -11.37 -5.24
CA LEU A 172 19.51 -11.40 -6.69
C LEU A 172 20.91 -10.90 -7.08
N PHE A 173 21.47 -9.94 -6.33
CA PHE A 173 22.86 -9.51 -6.49
C PHE A 173 23.85 -10.66 -6.33
N ALA A 174 23.60 -11.59 -5.40
CA ALA A 174 24.44 -12.79 -5.22
C ALA A 174 24.46 -13.71 -6.45
N PHE A 175 23.47 -13.59 -7.34
CA PHE A 175 23.39 -14.30 -8.62
C PHE A 175 23.75 -13.41 -9.82
N GLY A 176 24.26 -12.20 -9.58
CA GLY A 176 24.74 -11.27 -10.61
C GLY A 176 23.67 -10.38 -11.24
N PHE A 177 22.44 -10.38 -10.74
CA PHE A 177 21.40 -9.44 -11.17
C PHE A 177 21.59 -8.09 -10.47
N THR A 178 21.56 -7.01 -11.25
CA THR A 178 21.60 -5.63 -10.76
C THR A 178 20.61 -4.78 -11.56
N GLY A 179 20.26 -3.60 -11.06
CA GLY A 179 19.42 -2.66 -11.81
C GLY A 179 19.97 -2.28 -13.18
N ASP A 180 21.29 -2.19 -13.31
CA ASP A 180 21.95 -1.81 -14.57
C ASP A 180 21.92 -2.90 -15.65
N ASN A 181 21.74 -4.17 -15.25
CA ASN A 181 21.94 -5.31 -16.14
C ASN A 181 20.70 -6.18 -16.30
N SER A 182 19.62 -5.87 -15.61
CA SER A 182 18.39 -6.66 -15.56
C SER A 182 17.20 -5.79 -15.90
N ILE A 183 16.27 -6.31 -16.71
CA ILE A 183 14.98 -5.66 -16.91
C ILE A 183 13.92 -6.32 -16.01
N ALA A 184 13.18 -5.49 -15.28
CA ALA A 184 12.04 -5.96 -14.50
C ALA A 184 10.76 -6.02 -15.36
N MET A 185 10.04 -7.13 -15.27
CA MET A 185 8.66 -7.26 -15.73
C MET A 185 7.75 -7.35 -14.52
N VAL A 186 6.77 -6.45 -14.42
CA VAL A 186 5.89 -6.31 -13.26
C VAL A 186 4.45 -6.61 -13.66
N ASN A 187 3.83 -7.56 -12.96
CA ASN A 187 2.42 -7.91 -13.08
C ASN A 187 1.70 -7.66 -11.76
N LEU A 188 0.82 -6.66 -11.73
CA LEU A 188 0.01 -6.30 -10.57
C LEU A 188 -1.47 -6.20 -10.94
N CYS A 189 -2.32 -5.96 -9.96
CA CYS A 189 -3.67 -5.48 -10.24
C CYS A 189 -3.63 -4.12 -10.96
N ARG A 190 -4.64 -3.79 -11.79
CA ARG A 190 -4.79 -2.45 -12.38
C ARG A 190 -5.18 -1.36 -11.37
N ASP A 191 -5.51 -1.74 -10.14
CA ASP A 191 -5.87 -0.82 -9.06
C ASP A 191 -4.69 0.12 -8.71
N GLU A 192 -4.95 1.42 -8.55
CA GLU A 192 -3.91 2.44 -8.38
C GLU A 192 -3.09 2.27 -7.11
N VAL A 193 -3.64 1.60 -6.10
CA VAL A 193 -2.96 1.36 -4.82
C VAL A 193 -1.77 0.40 -4.95
N THR A 194 -1.70 -0.36 -6.04
CA THR A 194 -0.55 -1.25 -6.31
C THR A 194 0.72 -0.51 -6.76
N LEU A 195 0.59 0.78 -7.14
CA LEU A 195 1.71 1.59 -7.62
C LEU A 195 2.84 1.74 -6.57
N THR A 196 2.52 1.65 -5.28
CA THR A 196 3.49 1.72 -4.18
C THR A 196 4.58 0.66 -4.26
N LEU A 197 4.23 -0.57 -4.64
CA LEU A 197 5.18 -1.67 -4.83
C LEU A 197 5.88 -1.55 -6.18
N LYS A 198 5.14 -1.14 -7.21
CA LYS A 198 5.71 -0.91 -8.54
C LYS A 198 6.86 0.11 -8.49
N HIS A 199 6.65 1.26 -7.85
CA HIS A 199 7.68 2.29 -7.76
C HIS A 199 8.95 1.78 -7.06
N ARG A 200 8.80 1.02 -5.97
CA ARG A 200 9.96 0.41 -5.27
C ARG A 200 10.74 -0.57 -6.15
N ILE A 201 10.05 -1.32 -7.01
CA ILE A 201 10.71 -2.19 -7.99
C ILE A 201 11.45 -1.34 -9.03
N GLU A 202 10.83 -0.26 -9.51
CA GLU A 202 11.43 0.64 -10.51
C GLU A 202 12.59 1.46 -9.95
N ASP A 203 12.60 1.77 -8.65
CA ASP A 203 13.73 2.42 -7.97
C ASP A 203 14.99 1.55 -7.99
N VAL A 204 14.83 0.22 -7.98
CA VAL A 204 15.95 -0.75 -8.01
C VAL A 204 16.33 -1.14 -9.44
N TYR A 205 15.35 -1.41 -10.30
CA TYR A 205 15.57 -1.99 -11.63
C TYR A 205 15.33 -1.02 -12.80
N GLY A 206 15.11 0.26 -12.51
CA GLY A 206 14.72 1.25 -13.52
C GLY A 206 13.31 1.00 -14.07
N SER A 207 12.98 1.63 -15.20
CA SER A 207 11.66 1.53 -15.82
C SER A 207 11.26 0.08 -16.10
N ALA A 208 10.19 -0.39 -15.44
CA ALA A 208 9.74 -1.77 -15.56
C ALA A 208 8.71 -1.95 -16.68
N PHE A 209 8.76 -3.11 -17.36
CA PHE A 209 7.72 -3.49 -18.31
C PHE A 209 6.47 -3.99 -17.55
N SER A 210 5.39 -3.22 -17.59
CA SER A 210 4.16 -3.54 -16.84
C SER A 210 3.18 -4.37 -17.65
N THR A 211 2.62 -5.42 -17.04
CA THR A 211 1.65 -6.34 -17.66
C THR A 211 0.35 -6.50 -16.88
N ASN A 212 0.09 -5.54 -15.99
CA ASN A 212 -1.03 -5.53 -15.04
C ASN A 212 -2.37 -5.92 -15.69
N GLY A 213 -3.22 -6.60 -14.92
CA GLY A 213 -4.58 -6.99 -15.28
C GLY A 213 -5.51 -6.94 -14.06
N LEU A 214 -6.82 -7.05 -14.24
CA LEU A 214 -7.75 -7.14 -13.10
C LEU A 214 -7.36 -8.29 -12.15
N GLY A 215 -7.22 -7.98 -10.86
CA GLY A 215 -6.78 -8.95 -9.84
C GLY A 215 -5.40 -9.55 -10.06
N GLY A 216 -4.57 -8.97 -10.94
CA GLY A 216 -3.27 -9.52 -11.34
C GLY A 216 -3.34 -10.58 -12.44
N ALA A 217 -4.48 -10.73 -13.13
CA ALA A 217 -4.63 -11.71 -14.20
C ALA A 217 -3.66 -11.45 -15.38
N LEU A 218 -2.89 -12.47 -15.76
CA LEU A 218 -1.98 -12.41 -16.90
C LEU A 218 -2.72 -12.64 -18.23
N THR A 219 -3.08 -11.54 -18.88
CA THR A 219 -3.72 -11.52 -20.22
C THR A 219 -2.81 -11.01 -21.33
N CYS A 220 -1.59 -10.56 -21.00
CA CYS A 220 -0.59 -10.09 -21.97
C CYS A 220 -0.12 -11.19 -22.95
N GLY A 221 -0.19 -12.45 -22.50
CA GLY A 221 0.18 -13.62 -23.30
C GLY A 221 1.67 -13.65 -23.67
N VAL A 222 2.03 -14.63 -24.50
CA VAL A 222 3.42 -14.82 -24.96
C VAL A 222 3.93 -13.62 -25.76
N THR A 223 3.03 -12.97 -26.52
CA THR A 223 3.37 -11.79 -27.33
C THR A 223 3.71 -10.59 -26.44
N GLY A 224 2.87 -10.29 -25.44
CA GLY A 224 3.12 -9.18 -24.53
C GLY A 224 4.37 -9.40 -23.70
N MET A 225 4.59 -10.62 -23.20
CA MET A 225 5.81 -10.97 -22.47
C MET A 225 7.06 -10.87 -23.36
N GLY A 226 7.03 -11.42 -24.58
CA GLY A 226 8.15 -11.34 -25.52
C GLY A 226 8.50 -9.92 -25.95
N ALA A 227 7.50 -9.03 -26.05
CA ALA A 227 7.72 -7.61 -26.34
C ALA A 227 8.52 -6.88 -25.24
N GLY A 228 8.42 -7.32 -23.98
CA GLY A 228 9.22 -6.77 -22.89
C GLY A 228 10.71 -7.14 -22.97
N PHE A 229 11.03 -8.30 -23.53
CA PHE A 229 12.39 -8.86 -23.49
C PHE A 229 13.39 -8.18 -24.41
N SER A 230 12.91 -7.63 -25.53
CA SER A 230 13.75 -6.88 -26.47
C SER A 230 14.38 -5.61 -25.89
N HIS A 231 14.02 -5.24 -24.65
CA HIS A 231 14.54 -4.07 -23.95
C HIS A 231 15.56 -4.43 -22.86
N SER A 232 15.88 -5.72 -22.66
CA SER A 232 16.86 -6.13 -21.65
C SER A 232 18.28 -5.68 -22.04
N PRO A 233 19.06 -5.12 -21.09
CA PRO A 233 20.47 -4.88 -21.32
C PRO A 233 21.23 -6.19 -21.58
N LEU A 234 22.19 -6.15 -22.50
CA LEU A 234 23.14 -7.24 -22.67
C LEU A 234 24.24 -7.12 -21.62
N CYS A 235 24.39 -8.17 -20.81
CA CYS A 235 25.50 -8.29 -19.88
C CYS A 235 26.82 -8.48 -20.63
N SER A 236 27.96 -8.27 -19.95
CA SER A 236 29.29 -8.52 -20.51
C SER A 236 29.50 -9.97 -21.01
N SER A 237 28.73 -10.92 -20.49
CA SER A 237 28.66 -12.31 -20.94
C SER A 237 27.80 -12.52 -22.20
N ASN A 238 27.32 -11.45 -22.83
CA ASN A 238 26.38 -11.47 -23.95
C ASN A 238 25.07 -12.23 -23.65
N LYS A 239 24.65 -12.20 -22.38
CA LYS A 239 23.39 -12.75 -21.90
C LYS A 239 22.43 -11.64 -21.48
N GLU A 240 21.15 -11.90 -21.64
CA GLU A 240 20.08 -11.05 -21.13
C GLU A 240 19.74 -11.45 -19.68
N ARG A 241 19.21 -10.51 -18.89
CA ARG A 241 18.67 -10.80 -17.56
C ARG A 241 17.28 -10.23 -17.37
N TYR A 242 16.39 -11.05 -16.84
CA TYR A 242 15.00 -10.70 -16.57
C TYR A 242 14.66 -10.93 -15.11
N VAL A 243 13.89 -10.03 -14.50
CA VAL A 243 13.32 -10.23 -13.16
C VAL A 243 11.80 -10.10 -13.26
N PHE A 244 11.09 -11.20 -12.99
CA PHE A 244 9.64 -11.24 -13.06
C PHE A 244 9.03 -11.06 -11.67
N PHE A 245 8.16 -10.07 -11.54
CA PHE A 245 7.40 -9.75 -10.34
C PHE A 245 5.92 -9.97 -10.60
N SER A 246 5.22 -10.75 -9.77
CA SER A 246 3.78 -10.98 -9.92
C SER A 246 3.05 -11.08 -8.60
N PHE A 247 2.12 -10.15 -8.34
CA PHE A 247 1.40 -10.06 -7.07
C PHE A 247 -0.09 -9.75 -7.31
N PRO A 248 -1.03 -10.57 -6.79
CA PRO A 248 -2.34 -10.04 -6.46
C PRO A 248 -2.21 -9.15 -5.23
N HIS A 249 -3.28 -8.45 -4.87
CA HIS A 249 -3.27 -7.55 -3.74
C HIS A 249 -4.52 -7.67 -2.88
N ILE A 250 -4.40 -7.26 -1.62
CA ILE A 250 -5.48 -7.25 -0.64
C ILE A 250 -5.30 -6.09 0.33
N SER A 251 -6.40 -5.55 0.85
CA SER A 251 -6.36 -4.62 1.99
C SER A 251 -6.65 -5.34 3.30
N ILE A 252 -5.91 -4.98 4.33
CA ILE A 252 -6.21 -5.25 5.73
C ILE A 252 -6.08 -3.90 6.42
N ASN A 253 -7.17 -3.20 6.75
CA ASN A 253 -7.05 -1.84 7.28
C ASN A 253 -6.45 -1.81 8.70
N SER A 254 -6.31 -0.60 9.26
CA SER A 254 -5.71 -0.40 10.58
C SER A 254 -6.41 -1.13 11.72
N LYS A 255 -7.73 -1.33 11.58
CA LYS A 255 -8.56 -2.11 12.51
C LYS A 255 -8.50 -3.63 12.28
N GLY A 256 -7.69 -4.08 11.34
CA GLY A 256 -7.55 -5.50 10.99
C GLY A 256 -8.66 -6.04 10.10
N GLU A 257 -9.52 -5.19 9.54
CA GLU A 257 -10.61 -5.64 8.67
C GLU A 257 -10.09 -5.97 7.27
N VAL A 258 -10.42 -7.16 6.77
CA VAL A 258 -9.94 -7.67 5.49
C VAL A 258 -10.87 -7.26 4.34
N GLY A 259 -10.32 -6.55 3.35
CA GLY A 259 -11.02 -6.14 2.13
C GLY A 259 -11.33 -4.64 2.06
N PRO A 260 -11.87 -3.99 3.10
CA PRO A 260 -12.11 -2.54 3.12
C PRO A 260 -10.83 -1.73 2.99
N MET A 261 -10.93 -0.57 2.35
CA MET A 261 -9.84 0.38 2.20
C MET A 261 -10.38 1.80 2.08
N SER A 262 -9.88 2.73 2.88
CA SER A 262 -10.14 4.16 2.71
C SER A 262 -9.24 4.74 1.63
N ARG A 263 -9.79 5.62 0.78
CA ARG A 263 -9.05 6.24 -0.34
C ARG A 263 -9.08 7.76 -0.24
N PRO A 264 -8.00 8.46 -0.64
CA PRO A 264 -7.95 9.91 -0.59
C PRO A 264 -9.09 10.54 -1.39
N GLY A 265 -9.75 11.55 -0.80
CA GLY A 265 -10.82 12.30 -1.44
C GLY A 265 -12.12 11.50 -1.67
N ARG A 266 -12.24 10.28 -1.11
CA ARG A 266 -13.45 9.46 -1.22
C ARG A 266 -14.08 9.25 0.17
N PRO A 267 -15.34 9.65 0.38
CA PRO A 267 -16.00 9.40 1.66
C PRO A 267 -16.27 7.90 1.85
N GLY A 268 -15.92 7.39 3.03
CA GLY A 268 -16.17 6.01 3.44
C GLY A 268 -15.19 4.97 2.90
N GLN A 269 -15.48 3.70 3.19
CA GLN A 269 -14.67 2.57 2.74
C GLN A 269 -14.95 2.22 1.27
N SER A 270 -13.88 2.01 0.52
CA SER A 270 -13.87 1.25 -0.72
C SER A 270 -13.37 -0.18 -0.45
N CYS A 271 -12.82 -0.84 -1.46
CA CYS A 271 -12.32 -2.21 -1.33
C CYS A 271 -11.02 -2.45 -2.09
N ALA A 272 -10.23 -3.44 -1.65
CA ALA A 272 -9.10 -3.99 -2.39
C ALA A 272 -8.88 -5.49 -2.04
N CYS A 273 -8.74 -6.39 -3.00
CA CYS A 273 -8.94 -6.21 -4.45
C CYS A 273 -10.42 -6.31 -4.85
N GLY A 274 -10.96 -5.30 -5.53
CA GLY A 274 -12.36 -5.31 -5.98
C GLY A 274 -12.69 -6.48 -6.91
N ALA A 275 -11.76 -6.87 -7.80
CA ALA A 275 -11.95 -8.01 -8.70
C ALA A 275 -11.97 -9.35 -7.93
N LEU A 276 -11.08 -9.54 -6.95
CA LEU A 276 -11.06 -10.76 -6.13
C LEU A 276 -12.27 -10.85 -5.21
N ILE A 277 -12.76 -9.74 -4.66
CA ILE A 277 -14.01 -9.71 -3.89
C ILE A 277 -15.19 -10.11 -4.78
N LYS A 278 -15.30 -9.54 -5.99
CA LYS A 278 -16.32 -9.93 -6.95
C LYS A 278 -16.23 -11.42 -7.31
N ALA A 279 -15.03 -11.91 -7.63
CA ALA A 279 -14.79 -13.33 -7.94
C ALA A 279 -15.20 -14.24 -6.79
N THR A 280 -14.83 -13.88 -5.56
CA THR A 280 -15.17 -14.62 -4.35
C THR A 280 -16.69 -14.72 -4.19
N ASN A 281 -17.39 -13.59 -4.29
CA ASN A 281 -18.84 -13.56 -4.12
C ASN A 281 -19.58 -14.35 -5.21
N GLU A 282 -19.16 -14.22 -6.48
CA GLU A 282 -19.76 -14.95 -7.59
C GLU A 282 -19.50 -16.46 -7.51
N ILE A 283 -18.27 -16.88 -7.20
CA ILE A 283 -17.96 -18.32 -7.02
C ILE A 283 -18.79 -18.91 -5.86
N LYS A 284 -18.94 -18.18 -4.76
CA LYS A 284 -19.73 -18.62 -3.60
C LYS A 284 -21.23 -18.71 -3.89
N SER A 285 -21.76 -17.79 -4.69
CA SER A 285 -23.19 -17.68 -4.96
C SER A 285 -23.66 -18.54 -6.14
N GLU A 286 -22.90 -18.55 -7.24
CA GLU A 286 -23.23 -19.29 -8.45
C GLU A 286 -22.79 -20.76 -8.35
N GLY A 287 -21.71 -21.03 -7.61
CA GLY A 287 -21.06 -22.33 -7.49
C GLY A 287 -19.70 -22.37 -8.18
N LEU A 288 -18.86 -23.32 -7.77
CA LEU A 288 -17.54 -23.57 -8.36
C LEU A 288 -17.68 -24.20 -9.75
N THR A 289 -18.56 -25.19 -9.89
CA THR A 289 -18.72 -25.99 -11.11
C THR A 289 -19.11 -25.12 -12.31
N CYS A 290 -20.03 -24.18 -12.12
CA CYS A 290 -20.47 -23.31 -13.21
C CYS A 290 -19.39 -22.32 -13.66
N ASN A 291 -18.47 -21.96 -12.77
CA ASN A 291 -17.37 -21.03 -13.00
C ASN A 291 -16.12 -21.72 -13.58
N CYS A 292 -16.02 -23.05 -13.47
CA CYS A 292 -14.94 -23.86 -14.08
C CYS A 292 -15.12 -24.06 -15.59
N LYS A 293 -15.09 -22.98 -16.38
CA LYS A 293 -15.15 -23.06 -17.85
C LYS A 293 -13.84 -23.58 -18.44
N ILE A 294 -13.91 -24.12 -19.66
CA ILE A 294 -12.73 -24.51 -20.43
C ILE A 294 -11.83 -23.29 -20.73
N PRO A 295 -10.50 -23.44 -20.73
CA PRO A 295 -9.59 -22.36 -21.14
C PRO A 295 -9.89 -21.85 -22.55
N GLY A 296 -9.72 -20.55 -22.77
CA GLY A 296 -9.93 -19.89 -24.07
C GLY A 296 -11.31 -19.22 -24.24
N VAL A 297 -12.25 -19.47 -23.33
CA VAL A 297 -13.56 -18.80 -23.31
C VAL A 297 -13.53 -17.62 -22.34
N HIS A 298 -14.16 -16.51 -22.71
CA HIS A 298 -14.33 -15.35 -21.84
C HIS A 298 -15.64 -14.62 -22.21
N ASP A 299 -16.14 -13.82 -21.27
CA ASP A 299 -17.19 -12.85 -21.57
C ASP A 299 -16.58 -11.69 -22.37
N ALA A 300 -17.16 -11.38 -23.52
CA ALA A 300 -16.69 -10.31 -24.39
C ALA A 300 -16.81 -8.91 -23.74
N LEU A 301 -17.75 -8.72 -22.80
CA LEU A 301 -17.94 -7.45 -22.10
C LEU A 301 -17.08 -7.31 -20.84
N ASP A 302 -16.59 -8.43 -20.29
CA ASP A 302 -15.76 -8.43 -19.09
C ASP A 302 -14.63 -9.48 -19.21
N PRO A 303 -13.71 -9.34 -20.19
CA PRO A 303 -12.75 -10.38 -20.54
C PRO A 303 -11.78 -10.69 -19.41
N GLU A 304 -11.17 -9.67 -18.80
CA GLU A 304 -10.18 -9.88 -17.73
C GLU A 304 -10.80 -10.52 -16.49
N MET A 305 -11.98 -10.03 -16.08
CA MET A 305 -12.68 -10.54 -14.90
C MET A 305 -13.16 -11.98 -15.10
N SER A 306 -13.74 -12.28 -16.28
CA SER A 306 -14.20 -13.64 -16.58
C SER A 306 -13.04 -14.62 -16.70
N ILE A 307 -11.91 -14.23 -17.29
CA ILE A 307 -10.68 -15.05 -17.32
C ILE A 307 -10.15 -15.27 -15.90
N LEU A 308 -10.02 -14.22 -15.09
CA LEU A 308 -9.57 -14.30 -13.70
C LEU A 308 -10.44 -15.28 -12.90
N LYS A 309 -11.76 -15.06 -12.91
CA LYS A 309 -12.73 -15.89 -12.16
C LYS A 309 -12.64 -17.35 -12.57
N GLN A 310 -12.60 -17.63 -13.87
CA GLN A 310 -12.52 -19.00 -14.37
C GLN A 310 -11.19 -19.68 -14.02
N ARG A 311 -10.08 -18.95 -14.04
CA ARG A 311 -8.76 -19.48 -13.64
C ARG A 311 -8.74 -19.82 -12.14
N ILE A 312 -9.22 -18.93 -11.29
CA ILE A 312 -9.37 -19.18 -9.85
C ILE A 312 -10.28 -20.38 -9.60
N ALA A 313 -11.43 -20.46 -10.28
CA ALA A 313 -12.36 -21.58 -10.13
C ALA A 313 -11.69 -22.92 -10.52
N ARG A 314 -10.98 -22.98 -11.65
CA ARG A 314 -10.24 -24.19 -12.04
C ARG A 314 -9.18 -24.57 -11.02
N ARG A 315 -8.44 -23.58 -10.48
CA ARG A 315 -7.43 -23.80 -9.44
C ARG A 315 -8.05 -24.34 -8.17
N LEU A 316 -9.14 -23.75 -7.67
CA LEU A 316 -9.88 -24.25 -6.51
C LEU A 316 -10.35 -25.70 -6.71
N ARG A 317 -10.93 -26.02 -7.88
CA ARG A 317 -11.35 -27.39 -8.19
C ARG A 317 -10.17 -28.36 -8.19
N HIS A 318 -9.03 -27.96 -8.75
CA HIS A 318 -7.81 -28.75 -8.74
C HIS A 318 -7.28 -29.01 -7.32
N GLU A 319 -7.41 -28.01 -6.43
CA GLU A 319 -7.06 -28.12 -5.01
C GLU A 319 -8.11 -28.88 -4.17
N GLY A 320 -9.12 -29.50 -4.80
CA GLY A 320 -10.10 -30.37 -4.13
C GLY A 320 -11.33 -29.66 -3.57
N TYR A 321 -11.52 -28.37 -3.86
CA TYR A 321 -12.74 -27.66 -3.48
C TYR A 321 -13.94 -28.10 -4.34
N ASN A 322 -15.14 -27.97 -3.78
CA ASN A 322 -16.41 -28.28 -4.43
C ASN A 322 -17.44 -27.18 -4.11
N ASP A 323 -18.64 -27.26 -4.72
CA ASP A 323 -19.69 -26.24 -4.59
C ASP A 323 -20.14 -25.96 -3.14
N ASN A 324 -19.93 -26.91 -2.22
CA ASN A 324 -20.22 -26.72 -0.80
C ASN A 324 -19.03 -26.08 -0.07
N SER A 325 -17.81 -26.59 -0.25
CA SER A 325 -16.64 -26.11 0.49
C SER A 325 -16.19 -24.70 0.07
N VAL A 326 -16.51 -24.24 -1.15
CA VAL A 326 -16.19 -22.87 -1.56
C VAL A 326 -16.97 -21.80 -0.77
N LYS A 327 -18.09 -22.16 -0.12
CA LYS A 327 -18.90 -21.23 0.68
C LYS A 327 -18.18 -20.76 1.94
N ASP A 328 -17.21 -21.53 2.42
CA ASP A 328 -16.43 -21.21 3.62
C ASP A 328 -15.16 -20.39 3.29
N LEU A 329 -14.83 -20.22 2.01
CA LEU A 329 -13.67 -19.44 1.58
C LEU A 329 -13.80 -17.98 2.01
N THR A 330 -12.72 -17.47 2.59
CA THR A 330 -12.52 -16.05 2.89
C THR A 330 -11.82 -15.34 1.74
N LEU A 331 -11.80 -14.00 1.77
CA LEU A 331 -11.03 -13.22 0.80
C LEU A 331 -9.52 -13.51 0.88
N VAL A 332 -9.01 -13.81 2.08
CA VAL A 332 -7.61 -14.22 2.28
C VAL A 332 -7.32 -15.51 1.52
N ASP A 333 -8.20 -16.50 1.61
CA ASP A 333 -8.02 -17.78 0.94
C ASP A 333 -8.03 -17.61 -0.58
N VAL A 334 -9.01 -16.88 -1.12
CA VAL A 334 -9.10 -16.60 -2.55
C VAL A 334 -7.91 -15.78 -3.05
N THR A 335 -7.39 -14.84 -2.25
CA THR A 335 -6.19 -14.07 -2.62
C THR A 335 -4.95 -14.97 -2.68
N LYS A 336 -4.80 -15.92 -1.74
CA LYS A 336 -3.72 -16.92 -1.78
C LYS A 336 -3.85 -17.85 -3.00
N VAL A 337 -5.07 -18.26 -3.35
CA VAL A 337 -5.34 -19.04 -4.56
C VAL A 337 -5.02 -18.23 -5.82
N ALA A 338 -5.39 -16.95 -5.84
CA ALA A 338 -5.08 -16.05 -6.95
C ALA A 338 -3.56 -15.92 -7.14
N GLU A 339 -2.79 -15.80 -6.05
CA GLU A 339 -1.33 -15.78 -6.11
C GLU A 339 -0.79 -17.04 -6.79
N ARG A 340 -1.18 -18.23 -6.34
CA ARG A 340 -0.74 -19.49 -6.97
C ARG A 340 -1.16 -19.58 -8.44
N THR A 341 -2.37 -19.12 -8.75
CA THR A 341 -2.92 -19.11 -10.12
C THR A 341 -2.08 -18.23 -11.04
N ILE A 342 -1.78 -17.00 -10.65
CA ILE A 342 -1.00 -16.07 -11.48
C ILE A 342 0.47 -16.49 -11.56
N SER A 343 1.01 -17.11 -10.51
CA SER A 343 2.36 -17.67 -10.49
C SER A 343 2.51 -18.81 -11.49
N ASP A 344 1.55 -19.74 -11.53
CA ASP A 344 1.55 -20.81 -12.54
C ASP A 344 1.40 -20.26 -13.97
N ASP A 345 0.52 -19.28 -14.18
CA ASP A 345 0.34 -18.64 -15.49
C ASP A 345 1.64 -17.94 -15.94
N LEU A 346 2.33 -17.28 -15.01
CA LEU A 346 3.62 -16.63 -15.26
C LEU A 346 4.67 -17.66 -15.68
N GLU A 347 4.81 -18.75 -14.93
CA GLU A 347 5.76 -19.83 -15.23
C GLU A 347 5.46 -20.47 -16.59
N PHE A 348 4.17 -20.67 -16.92
CA PHE A 348 3.78 -21.14 -18.24
C PHE A 348 4.25 -20.18 -19.34
N LEU A 349 4.02 -18.87 -19.18
CA LEU A 349 4.46 -17.89 -20.17
C LEU A 349 5.99 -17.84 -20.30
N ILE A 350 6.73 -17.83 -19.18
CA ILE A 350 8.20 -17.86 -19.15
C ILE A 350 8.72 -19.08 -19.92
N SER A 351 8.11 -20.26 -19.73
CA SER A 351 8.51 -21.49 -20.43
C SER A 351 8.36 -21.42 -21.96
N LYS A 352 7.56 -20.47 -22.46
CA LYS A 352 7.32 -20.26 -23.90
C LYS A 352 8.14 -19.12 -24.49
N THR A 353 8.66 -18.22 -23.66
CA THR A 353 9.24 -16.95 -24.12
C THR A 353 10.72 -16.82 -23.78
N VAL A 354 11.21 -17.45 -22.71
CA VAL A 354 12.60 -17.33 -22.26
C VAL A 354 13.44 -18.52 -22.73
N ASN A 355 14.57 -18.23 -23.38
CA ASN A 355 15.59 -19.23 -23.70
C ASN A 355 16.73 -19.16 -22.68
N THR A 356 16.86 -20.21 -21.85
CA THR A 356 17.84 -20.28 -20.75
C THR A 356 19.30 -20.36 -21.20
N ASP A 357 19.57 -20.67 -22.47
CA ASP A 357 20.92 -20.62 -23.02
C ASP A 357 21.36 -19.17 -23.28
N LYS A 358 20.40 -18.26 -23.51
CA LYS A 358 20.62 -16.86 -23.87
C LYS A 358 20.36 -15.88 -22.74
N ALA A 359 19.51 -16.27 -21.80
CA ALA A 359 19.09 -15.41 -20.70
C ALA A 359 19.12 -16.14 -19.36
N ASP A 360 19.49 -15.41 -18.33
CA ASP A 360 19.26 -15.81 -16.95
C ASP A 360 18.03 -15.04 -16.44
N TYR A 361 17.24 -15.62 -15.54
CA TYR A 361 16.07 -14.92 -15.02
C TYR A 361 15.78 -15.21 -13.56
N ALA A 362 15.03 -14.32 -12.94
CA ALA A 362 14.51 -14.46 -11.58
C ALA A 362 12.99 -14.34 -11.57
N VAL A 363 12.34 -15.06 -10.68
CA VAL A 363 10.88 -14.98 -10.46
C VAL A 363 10.63 -14.74 -8.98
N ILE A 364 9.90 -13.67 -8.68
CA ILE A 364 9.48 -13.27 -7.34
C ILE A 364 7.97 -13.06 -7.33
N THR A 365 7.25 -13.91 -6.60
CA THR A 365 5.79 -13.83 -6.46
C THR A 365 5.38 -13.80 -4.99
N GLY A 366 4.16 -13.34 -4.75
CA GLY A 366 3.62 -13.20 -3.41
C GLY A 366 2.30 -12.46 -3.41
N VAL A 367 1.90 -11.95 -2.26
CA VAL A 367 0.72 -11.08 -2.12
C VAL A 367 1.15 -9.69 -1.66
N GLN A 368 0.73 -8.65 -2.37
CA GLN A 368 0.86 -7.27 -1.92
C GLN A 368 -0.28 -6.97 -0.92
N ILE A 369 0.06 -6.39 0.22
CA ILE A 369 -0.89 -6.14 1.30
C ILE A 369 -0.86 -4.67 1.70
N HIS A 370 -1.99 -4.01 1.57
CA HIS A 370 -2.18 -2.63 1.98
C HIS A 370 -2.70 -2.60 3.41
N ASN A 371 -1.92 -2.02 4.32
CA ASN A 371 -2.32 -1.83 5.71
C ASN A 371 -2.51 -0.35 5.98
N TRP A 372 -3.61 0.19 5.45
CA TRP A 372 -3.94 1.61 5.48
C TRP A 372 -4.86 1.97 6.63
N ALA A 373 -4.90 3.25 6.97
CA ALA A 373 -5.81 3.82 7.94
C ALA A 373 -7.26 3.41 7.68
N TYR A 374 -8.01 3.12 8.76
CA TYR A 374 -9.45 2.92 8.66
C TYR A 374 -10.11 4.18 8.10
N ASN A 375 -9.82 5.37 8.59
CA ASN A 375 -10.21 6.61 7.92
C ASN A 375 -8.97 7.25 7.32
N PHE A 376 -8.98 7.53 6.01
CA PHE A 376 -7.79 8.07 5.33
C PHE A 376 -7.30 9.39 5.96
N GLU A 377 -8.20 10.15 6.57
CA GLU A 377 -7.89 11.42 7.25
C GLU A 377 -7.56 11.27 8.75
N ASP A 378 -7.51 10.04 9.28
CA ASP A 378 -7.09 9.80 10.67
C ASP A 378 -5.56 9.79 10.81
N ALA A 379 -5.07 9.67 12.05
CA ALA A 379 -3.65 9.75 12.38
C ALA A 379 -2.88 8.45 12.12
N SER A 380 -3.52 7.40 11.59
CA SER A 380 -2.90 6.11 11.38
C SER A 380 -1.98 6.12 10.16
N PRO A 381 -0.79 5.53 10.25
CA PRO A 381 0.09 5.36 9.12
C PRO A 381 -0.49 4.39 8.10
N ASN A 382 -0.23 4.70 6.83
CA ASN A 382 -0.45 3.79 5.72
C ASN A 382 0.84 2.98 5.50
N MET A 383 0.75 1.68 5.75
CA MET A 383 1.87 0.76 5.60
C MET A 383 1.64 -0.19 4.43
N GLU A 384 2.73 -0.60 3.79
CA GLU A 384 2.74 -1.53 2.68
C GLU A 384 3.56 -2.76 3.05
N PHE A 385 2.98 -3.94 2.82
CA PHE A 385 3.61 -5.22 3.09
C PHE A 385 3.60 -6.09 1.83
N VAL A 386 4.55 -7.01 1.77
CA VAL A 386 4.58 -8.09 0.78
C VAL A 386 4.75 -9.40 1.52
N ALA A 387 3.90 -10.37 1.21
CA ALA A 387 4.03 -11.74 1.66
C ALA A 387 4.58 -12.59 0.50
N PRO A 388 5.90 -12.78 0.40
CA PRO A 388 6.49 -13.62 -0.64
C PRO A 388 6.06 -15.08 -0.47
N THR A 389 5.87 -15.76 -1.59
CA THR A 389 5.43 -17.16 -1.68
C THR A 389 6.40 -17.99 -2.50
N SER A 390 6.92 -17.45 -3.61
CA SER A 390 7.92 -18.09 -4.46
C SER A 390 9.00 -17.08 -4.85
N ALA A 391 10.25 -17.44 -4.59
CA ALA A 391 11.40 -16.72 -5.07
C ALA A 391 12.43 -17.72 -5.60
N TYR A 392 12.88 -17.55 -6.84
CA TYR A 392 13.92 -18.37 -7.43
C TYR A 392 14.63 -17.67 -8.57
N VAL A 393 15.81 -18.17 -8.91
CA VAL A 393 16.62 -17.76 -10.06
C VAL A 393 16.88 -18.97 -10.95
N VAL A 394 17.06 -18.71 -12.24
CA VAL A 394 17.54 -19.67 -13.23
C VAL A 394 18.75 -19.05 -13.91
N VAL A 395 19.93 -19.52 -13.52
CA VAL A 395 21.22 -19.04 -14.04
C VAL A 395 21.89 -20.19 -14.77
N ASN A 396 22.29 -19.97 -16.03
CA ASN A 396 22.85 -21.02 -16.89
C ASN A 396 21.95 -22.26 -16.97
N GLY A 397 20.63 -22.07 -17.02
CA GLY A 397 19.64 -23.15 -17.06
C GLY A 397 19.45 -23.91 -15.75
N VAL A 398 20.10 -23.51 -14.65
CA VAL A 398 19.98 -24.15 -13.34
C VAL A 398 19.07 -23.34 -12.43
N LYS A 399 17.93 -23.94 -12.03
CA LYS A 399 16.97 -23.33 -11.10
C LYS A 399 17.44 -23.48 -9.65
N SER A 400 17.54 -22.36 -8.93
CA SER A 400 17.86 -22.28 -7.50
C SER A 400 16.78 -21.49 -6.77
N HIS A 401 16.17 -22.10 -5.75
CA HIS A 401 15.18 -21.43 -4.91
C HIS A 401 15.84 -20.52 -3.88
N ILE A 402 15.18 -19.40 -3.58
CA ILE A 402 15.63 -18.39 -2.63
C ILE A 402 14.60 -18.32 -1.51
N ASP A 403 15.05 -18.40 -0.26
CA ASP A 403 14.22 -18.09 0.91
C ASP A 403 14.50 -16.65 1.35
N LEU A 404 13.60 -15.74 0.97
CA LEU A 404 13.69 -14.33 1.36
C LEU A 404 13.53 -14.13 2.88
N THR A 405 12.85 -15.04 3.58
CA THR A 405 12.66 -14.93 5.03
C THR A 405 13.94 -15.23 5.80
N ALA A 406 14.83 -16.04 5.22
CA ALA A 406 16.15 -16.35 5.75
C ALA A 406 17.20 -15.27 5.45
N MET A 407 16.93 -14.34 4.53
CA MET A 407 17.83 -13.21 4.26
C MET A 407 17.85 -12.27 5.47
N PRO A 408 19.02 -11.87 5.98
CA PRO A 408 19.08 -10.95 7.11
C PRO A 408 18.55 -9.57 6.69
N PRO A 409 17.64 -8.95 7.47
CA PRO A 409 17.24 -7.57 7.22
C PRO A 409 18.41 -6.62 7.46
N MET A 410 18.33 -5.41 6.90
CA MET A 410 19.25 -4.35 7.29
C MET A 410 19.11 -4.05 8.79
N THR A 411 20.24 -3.92 9.46
CA THR A 411 20.24 -3.50 10.87
C THR A 411 19.74 -2.06 10.99
N PRO A 412 19.18 -1.64 12.14
CA PRO A 412 18.77 -0.25 12.36
C PRO A 412 19.89 0.78 12.12
N ARG A 413 21.16 0.38 12.25
CA ARG A 413 22.31 1.23 11.89
C ARG A 413 22.47 1.37 10.38
N GLN A 414 22.37 0.28 9.62
CA GLN A 414 22.44 0.30 8.16
C GLN A 414 21.27 1.08 7.56
N MET A 415 20.06 0.86 8.07
CA MET A 415 18.89 1.63 7.64
C MET A 415 19.10 3.14 7.82
N ARG A 416 19.61 3.59 8.97
CA ARG A 416 19.94 5.01 9.23
C ARG A 416 21.02 5.56 8.30
N LEU A 417 21.98 4.73 7.87
CA LEU A 417 23.02 5.15 6.94
C LEU A 417 22.50 5.27 5.49
N VAL A 418 21.57 4.40 5.10
CA VAL A 418 20.97 4.39 3.75
C VAL A 418 19.87 5.44 3.63
N ALA A 419 19.02 5.59 4.64
CA ALA A 419 17.89 6.53 4.62
C ALA A 419 18.30 8.00 4.81
N GLY A 420 19.52 8.28 5.29
CA GLY A 420 19.86 9.59 5.85
C GLY A 420 19.16 9.82 7.21
N PRO A 421 19.10 11.06 7.73
CA PRO A 421 18.27 11.38 8.89
C PRO A 421 16.84 10.92 8.60
N ALA A 422 16.35 9.97 9.40
CA ALA A 422 15.24 9.11 9.02
C ALA A 422 13.89 9.83 9.07
N ASP A 423 13.13 9.72 7.97
CA ASP A 423 11.69 9.98 7.96
C ASP A 423 10.96 8.65 7.70
N VAL A 424 10.20 8.19 8.69
CA VAL A 424 9.21 7.13 8.49
C VAL A 424 8.16 7.72 7.56
N CYS A 425 7.89 7.08 6.43
CA CYS A 425 6.90 7.52 5.44
C CYS A 425 5.50 7.62 6.08
N ASN A 426 5.22 8.77 6.69
CA ASN A 426 3.98 9.03 7.39
C ASN A 426 3.53 10.46 7.05
N GLN A 427 3.01 10.62 5.84
CA GLN A 427 2.20 11.81 5.49
C GLN A 427 0.85 11.33 4.95
N GLY A 428 0.11 10.65 5.82
CA GLY A 428 -1.36 10.65 5.77
C GLY A 428 -1.84 11.95 6.39
N GLY A 429 -2.14 12.94 5.55
CA GLY A 429 -2.66 14.24 5.98
C GLY A 429 -1.90 15.39 5.33
N GLN A 430 -2.57 16.04 4.39
CA GLN A 430 -2.14 17.22 3.61
C GLN A 430 -1.25 16.98 2.38
N THR A 431 -1.94 16.75 1.25
CA THR A 431 -1.56 17.22 -0.08
C THR A 431 -0.34 16.60 -0.78
N MET A 432 -0.41 16.59 -2.11
CA MET A 432 0.63 16.19 -3.07
C MET A 432 1.81 17.18 -3.08
N LEU A 433 2.48 17.38 -1.96
CA LEU A 433 3.76 18.06 -1.84
C LEU A 433 4.50 17.48 -0.65
N ARG A 434 5.63 16.81 -0.92
CA ARG A 434 6.66 16.55 0.09
C ARG A 434 6.99 17.89 0.76
N GLU A 435 6.62 18.07 2.02
CA GLU A 435 7.44 18.92 2.88
C GLU A 435 8.74 18.15 3.10
N GLU A 436 9.81 18.59 2.46
CA GLU A 436 11.16 18.22 2.88
C GLU A 436 11.30 18.69 4.33
N GLU A 437 11.35 17.77 5.29
CA GLU A 437 11.90 18.12 6.60
C GLU A 437 13.31 18.63 6.38
N ALA A 438 13.57 19.86 6.83
CA ALA A 438 14.87 20.48 6.65
C ALA A 438 15.94 19.57 7.28
N PRO A 439 17.06 19.27 6.60
CA PRO A 439 18.08 18.32 7.04
C PRO A 439 18.83 18.72 8.34
N TYR A 440 18.35 19.75 9.05
CA TYR A 440 18.93 20.35 10.24
C TYR A 440 17.92 20.49 11.40
N ALA A 441 16.78 19.79 11.39
CA ALA A 441 15.89 19.71 12.55
C ALA A 441 16.50 18.83 13.68
N PHE A 442 17.74 19.14 14.07
CA PHE A 442 18.39 18.59 15.25
C PHE A 442 17.69 19.13 16.49
N ASP A 443 17.04 18.23 17.25
CA ASP A 443 16.59 18.42 18.64
C ASP A 443 15.96 19.80 18.96
N SER A 444 15.12 20.31 18.06
CA SER A 444 14.38 21.55 18.33
C SER A 444 13.26 21.27 19.35
N LYS A 445 12.83 22.30 20.08
CA LYS A 445 11.67 22.18 20.99
C LYS A 445 10.42 21.76 20.21
N ASP A 446 10.28 22.24 18.97
CA ASP A 446 9.17 21.91 18.09
C ASP A 446 9.22 20.46 17.63
N ALA A 447 10.41 19.93 17.31
CA ALA A 447 10.59 18.51 16.96
C ALA A 447 10.24 17.60 18.14
N ARG A 448 10.68 17.94 19.36
CA ARG A 448 10.30 17.20 20.58
C ARG A 448 8.81 17.25 20.87
N ARG A 449 8.18 18.40 20.65
CA ARG A 449 6.72 18.55 20.81
C ARG A 449 5.97 17.71 19.77
N ALA A 450 6.36 17.79 18.50
CA ALA A 450 5.76 17.01 17.42
C ALA A 450 5.91 15.49 17.66
N GLN A 451 7.09 15.06 18.12
CA GLN A 451 7.34 13.67 18.52
C GLN A 451 6.42 13.24 19.66
N LYS A 452 6.31 14.04 20.73
CA LYS A 452 5.41 13.74 21.86
C LYS A 452 3.95 13.66 21.41
N ASP A 453 3.49 14.60 20.59
CA ASP A 453 2.13 14.62 20.05
C ASP A 453 1.87 13.41 19.13
N ARG A 454 2.89 12.94 18.39
CA ARG A 454 2.82 11.72 17.59
C ARG A 454 2.67 10.46 18.46
N LEU A 455 3.51 10.33 19.49
CA LEU A 455 3.48 9.16 20.38
C LEU A 455 2.16 9.09 21.17
N GLN A 456 1.63 10.23 21.63
CA GLN A 456 0.30 10.29 22.27
C GLN A 456 -0.82 9.84 21.33
N ARG A 457 -0.74 10.19 20.03
CA ARG A 457 -1.70 9.71 19.03
C ARG A 457 -1.63 8.18 18.87
N TYR A 458 -0.43 7.59 18.85
CA TYR A 458 -0.31 6.13 18.78
C TYR A 458 -0.87 5.41 20.02
N LEU A 459 -0.68 5.97 21.23
CA LEU A 459 -1.34 5.42 22.43
C LEU A 459 -2.88 5.42 22.29
N ALA A 460 -3.44 6.49 21.73
CA ALA A 460 -4.88 6.58 21.48
C ALA A 460 -5.34 5.56 20.43
N LEU A 461 -4.59 5.44 19.32
CA LEU A 461 -4.88 4.49 18.25
C LEU A 461 -4.79 3.03 18.72
N MET A 462 -3.76 2.65 19.47
CA MET A 462 -3.66 1.30 20.05
C MET A 462 -4.89 0.93 20.86
N LYS A 463 -5.43 1.89 21.63
CA LYS A 463 -6.65 1.69 22.41
C LYS A 463 -7.90 1.61 21.54
N GLU A 464 -8.02 2.45 20.51
CA GLU A 464 -9.18 2.43 19.60
C GLU A 464 -9.23 1.15 18.75
N GLU A 465 -8.07 0.69 18.29
CA GLU A 465 -7.92 -0.45 17.39
C GLU A 465 -7.81 -1.79 18.14
N ASN A 466 -7.87 -1.78 19.47
CA ASN A 466 -7.71 -2.94 20.35
C ASN A 466 -6.42 -3.72 20.07
N LEU A 467 -5.30 -2.99 19.94
CA LEU A 467 -3.98 -3.56 19.75
C LEU A 467 -3.30 -3.77 21.10
N ASP A 468 -2.90 -5.01 21.39
CA ASP A 468 -2.16 -5.33 22.61
C ASP A 468 -0.68 -4.94 22.46
N PRO A 469 -0.09 -4.17 23.40
CA PRO A 469 1.32 -3.79 23.37
C PRO A 469 2.27 -4.95 23.69
N SER A 470 1.76 -6.12 24.08
CA SER A 470 2.55 -7.29 24.51
C SER A 470 3.28 -8.04 23.38
N GLY A 471 3.36 -7.44 22.19
CA GLY A 471 3.92 -8.05 20.99
C GLY A 471 5.31 -7.55 20.61
N SER A 472 6.15 -7.11 21.58
CA SER A 472 7.57 -6.89 21.30
C SER A 472 8.18 -8.22 20.88
N GLY A 473 8.29 -8.40 19.57
CA GLY A 473 8.70 -9.65 18.96
C GLY A 473 10.03 -10.10 19.54
N ASP A 474 10.10 -11.37 19.92
CA ASP A 474 11.36 -12.06 20.15
C ASP A 474 12.33 -11.68 19.04
N ALA A 475 13.58 -11.36 19.41
CA ALA A 475 14.63 -11.05 18.45
C ALA A 475 14.61 -12.06 17.30
N PRO A 476 14.72 -11.64 16.03
CA PRO A 476 14.42 -12.48 14.89
C PRO A 476 15.23 -13.78 14.98
N ASN A 477 14.54 -14.90 15.16
CA ASN A 477 15.16 -16.21 15.34
C ASN A 477 15.71 -16.80 14.02
N TRP A 478 16.04 -15.97 13.04
CA TRP A 478 16.42 -16.37 11.68
C TRP A 478 17.49 -17.48 11.69
N GLN A 479 18.37 -17.50 12.71
CA GLN A 479 19.35 -18.55 12.99
C GLN A 479 18.73 -19.96 13.13
N SER A 480 17.57 -20.09 13.77
CA SER A 480 16.83 -21.36 13.92
C SER A 480 16.16 -21.84 12.62
N LYS A 481 16.00 -20.94 11.64
CA LYS A 481 15.42 -21.22 10.32
C LYS A 481 16.47 -21.50 9.25
N ILE A 482 17.76 -21.40 9.56
CA ILE A 482 18.85 -21.87 8.70
C ILE A 482 18.86 -23.40 8.72
N VAL A 483 17.89 -24.01 8.05
CA VAL A 483 17.85 -25.45 7.81
C VAL A 483 18.16 -25.70 6.33
N LYS A 484 19.08 -26.61 6.05
CA LYS A 484 19.36 -27.13 4.71
C LYS A 484 18.20 -28.04 4.28
N GLY A 485 17.08 -27.47 3.88
CA GLY A 485 15.90 -28.19 3.43
C GLY A 485 15.40 -27.67 2.08
N THR A 486 14.89 -28.58 1.25
CA THR A 486 14.17 -28.23 0.03
C THR A 486 12.85 -27.54 0.42
N PRO A 487 12.50 -26.37 -0.14
CA PRO A 487 11.20 -25.74 0.13
C PRO A 487 10.06 -26.68 -0.24
N GLU A 488 8.93 -26.55 0.46
CA GLU A 488 7.77 -27.46 0.46
C GLU A 488 7.16 -27.72 -0.93
N ARG A 489 7.56 -26.94 -1.96
CA ARG A 489 7.07 -27.02 -3.34
C ARG A 489 8.12 -27.55 -4.32
N CYS A 490 8.63 -28.75 -4.08
CA CYS A 490 9.45 -29.49 -5.05
C CYS A 490 8.91 -30.90 -5.28
N ALA A 491 7.91 -31.04 -6.14
CA ALA A 491 7.68 -32.24 -6.95
C ALA A 491 6.51 -32.03 -7.93
N THR A 492 6.81 -31.66 -9.19
CA THR A 492 6.21 -32.15 -10.45
C THR A 492 4.67 -32.28 -10.64
N ALA A 493 3.80 -31.88 -9.72
CA ALA A 493 2.36 -32.18 -9.76
C ALA A 493 1.43 -30.95 -9.77
N ASP A 494 1.96 -29.73 -9.74
CA ASP A 494 1.19 -28.53 -9.39
C ASP A 494 0.96 -27.59 -10.60
N ASN A 495 0.59 -28.15 -11.75
CA ASN A 495 0.23 -27.33 -12.93
C ASN A 495 -1.29 -27.19 -13.05
N SER A 496 -1.80 -25.97 -12.87
CA SER A 496 -3.21 -25.63 -13.16
C SER A 496 -3.59 -25.72 -14.65
N THR A 497 -2.64 -26.10 -15.52
CA THR A 497 -2.81 -26.38 -16.96
C THR A 497 -2.96 -27.88 -17.27
N VAL A 498 -3.42 -28.72 -16.33
CA VAL A 498 -3.95 -30.04 -16.70
C VAL A 498 -5.25 -29.84 -17.48
N ILE A 499 -5.20 -30.09 -18.78
CA ILE A 499 -6.40 -30.33 -19.58
C ILE A 499 -7.01 -31.61 -19.03
N ASP A 500 -8.15 -31.47 -18.35
CA ASP A 500 -8.96 -32.59 -17.92
C ASP A 500 -9.27 -33.46 -19.15
N SER A 501 -8.60 -34.60 -19.23
CA SER A 501 -8.68 -35.53 -20.34
C SER A 501 -9.74 -36.60 -20.10
N SER A 502 -10.45 -36.55 -18.97
CA SER A 502 -11.57 -37.45 -18.68
C SER A 502 -12.68 -37.35 -19.73
N PHE A 503 -12.83 -36.18 -20.37
CA PHE A 503 -13.80 -35.95 -21.44
C PHE A 503 -13.22 -36.09 -22.86
N ARG A 504 -11.95 -36.50 -23.00
CA ARG A 504 -11.31 -36.66 -24.32
C ARG A 504 -11.92 -37.82 -25.14
N GLU A 505 -12.56 -38.76 -24.44
CA GLU A 505 -13.28 -39.90 -25.04
C GLU A 505 -14.80 -39.83 -24.86
N ASP A 506 -15.33 -38.71 -24.37
CA ASP A 506 -16.77 -38.54 -24.17
C ASP A 506 -17.52 -38.54 -25.51
N ALA A 507 -18.40 -39.52 -25.68
CA ALA A 507 -19.14 -39.77 -26.92
C ALA A 507 -20.18 -38.67 -27.23
N GLU A 508 -20.72 -37.99 -26.21
CA GLU A 508 -21.62 -36.87 -26.40
C GLU A 508 -20.86 -35.63 -26.89
N LEU A 509 -19.67 -35.40 -26.32
CA LEU A 509 -18.82 -34.27 -26.70
C LEU A 509 -18.28 -34.41 -28.13
N ARG A 510 -17.99 -35.64 -28.60
CA ARG A 510 -17.68 -35.92 -30.01
C ARG A 510 -18.85 -35.61 -30.95
N LYS A 511 -20.07 -35.99 -30.58
CA LYS A 511 -21.27 -35.66 -31.37
C LYS A 511 -21.47 -34.15 -31.49
N VAL A 512 -21.26 -33.41 -30.40
CA VAL A 512 -21.35 -31.94 -30.40
C VAL A 512 -20.26 -31.33 -31.30
N TRP A 513 -19.05 -31.89 -31.28
CA TRP A 513 -17.96 -31.49 -32.16
C TRP A 513 -18.28 -31.71 -33.65
N GLU A 514 -18.79 -32.88 -34.01
CA GLU A 514 -19.22 -33.20 -35.39
C GLU A 514 -20.34 -32.27 -35.88
N LEU A 515 -21.31 -31.96 -35.01
CA LEU A 515 -22.39 -31.02 -35.32
C LEU A 515 -21.86 -29.59 -35.53
N LEU A 516 -20.88 -29.16 -34.73
CA LEU A 516 -20.22 -27.86 -34.90
C LEU A 516 -19.41 -27.82 -36.20
N GLU A 517 -18.62 -28.85 -36.50
CA GLU A 517 -17.89 -28.93 -37.78
C GLU A 517 -18.83 -28.92 -38.99
N GLN A 518 -19.95 -29.63 -38.92
CA GLN A 518 -20.96 -29.59 -39.98
C GLN A 518 -21.59 -28.19 -40.11
N LYS A 519 -21.85 -27.51 -38.99
CA LYS A 519 -22.43 -26.17 -38.97
C LYS A 519 -21.49 -25.09 -39.52
N TYR A 520 -20.17 -25.25 -39.33
CA TYR A 520 -19.16 -24.27 -39.73
C TYR A 520 -18.35 -24.65 -40.98
N LYS A 521 -18.70 -25.75 -41.67
CA LYS A 521 -18.20 -26.03 -43.02
C LYS A 521 -18.68 -24.94 -43.97
N MET A 522 -17.82 -23.98 -44.28
CA MET A 522 -18.08 -23.02 -45.34
C MET A 522 -18.20 -23.77 -46.68
N PRO A 523 -19.21 -23.46 -47.52
CA PRO A 523 -19.33 -24.09 -48.82
C PRO A 523 -18.08 -23.76 -49.65
N ALA A 524 -17.48 -24.80 -50.24
CA ALA A 524 -16.33 -24.67 -51.12
C ALA A 524 -16.67 -23.66 -52.23
N LYS A 525 -15.80 -22.66 -52.42
CA LYS A 525 -15.86 -21.76 -53.58
C LYS A 525 -15.82 -22.63 -54.83
N GLN A 526 -16.93 -22.64 -55.58
CA GLN A 526 -16.94 -23.14 -56.95
C GLN A 526 -15.97 -22.27 -57.75
N ALA A 527 -15.08 -22.95 -58.49
CA ALA A 527 -14.02 -22.36 -59.30
C ALA A 527 -14.57 -21.49 -60.44
#